data_AF-A0A914ZFF6-F1
#
_entry.id   AF-A0A914ZFF6-F1
#
_cell.length_a   1.000
_cell.length_b   1.000
_cell.length_c   1.000
_cell.angle_alpha   90.00
_cell.angle_beta   90.00
_cell.angle_gamma   90.00
#
_symmetry.space_group_name_H-M   'P 1'
#
loop_
_entity.id
_entity.type
_entity.pdbx_description
1 polymer ?
#
loop_
_entity_poly.entity_id
_entity_poly.type
_entity_poly.pdbx_seq_one_letter_code
_entity_poly.pdbx_strand_id
1 'polypeptide(L)'
;MFPRRMSVDNAGKERIEIPSIIKHFNDSSTSPLTLDQIRMIIKKEIFLKGPTTLAFPVTEEFLHYESGVFHVYPEESFEKRIIYWHVVRIIGWGEDKKGHFWTAINSFGSQWGDNGVFHIDTSLLEKFGLEFETGLL
;
A
#
# COMPACT_ATOMS: atom_id res chain seq x y z
N MET A 1 -14.77 -3.14 -1.42
CA MET A 1 -14.11 -3.82 -2.56
C MET A 1 -12.71 -4.19 -2.05
N PHE A 2 -12.48 -5.45 -1.71
CA PHE A 2 -11.19 -5.90 -1.18
C PHE A 2 -10.52 -6.76 -2.26
N PRO A 3 -9.25 -6.50 -2.63
CA PRO A 3 -8.62 -7.07 -3.83
C PRO A 3 -8.44 -8.58 -3.74
N ARG A 4 -8.64 -9.17 -2.55
CA ARG A 4 -8.44 -10.58 -2.31
C ARG A 4 -9.69 -11.26 -1.77
N ARG A 5 -10.82 -11.15 -2.47
CA ARG A 5 -11.93 -12.08 -2.27
C ARG A 5 -12.06 -12.99 -3.49
N MET A 6 -11.72 -14.26 -3.31
CA MET A 6 -11.91 -15.28 -4.34
C MET A 6 -13.14 -16.10 -4.04
N SER A 7 -13.91 -16.37 -5.10
CA SER A 7 -14.99 -17.34 -5.04
C SER A 7 -14.40 -18.75 -4.96
N VAL A 8 -14.84 -19.53 -3.98
CA VAL A 8 -14.39 -20.92 -3.76
C VAL A 8 -15.43 -21.95 -4.21
N ASP A 9 -16.61 -21.48 -4.60
CA ASP A 9 -17.68 -22.29 -5.15
C ASP A 9 -17.94 -21.95 -6.63
N ASN A 10 -18.46 -22.91 -7.37
CA ASN A 10 -18.82 -22.73 -8.78
C ASN A 10 -19.96 -21.70 -8.98
N ALA A 11 -20.74 -21.43 -7.92
CA ALA A 11 -21.84 -20.47 -7.95
C ALA A 11 -21.41 -19.03 -7.61
N GLY A 12 -20.16 -18.82 -7.18
CA GLY A 12 -19.63 -17.52 -6.81
C GLY A 12 -20.18 -16.92 -5.51
N LYS A 13 -20.97 -17.69 -4.73
CA LYS A 13 -21.62 -17.21 -3.51
C LYS A 13 -20.69 -17.25 -2.31
N GLU A 14 -19.81 -18.24 -2.24
CA GLU A 14 -18.85 -18.37 -1.15
C GLU A 14 -17.56 -17.66 -1.55
N ARG A 15 -17.21 -16.62 -0.79
CA ARG A 15 -16.01 -15.81 -1.04
C ARG A 15 -15.12 -15.77 0.19
N ILE A 16 -13.89 -16.24 0.03
CA ILE A 16 -12.88 -16.19 1.10
C ILE A 16 -11.94 -15.01 0.89
N GLU A 17 -11.42 -14.47 1.99
CA GLU A 17 -10.34 -13.50 1.92
C GLU A 17 -9.01 -14.23 1.70
N ILE A 18 -8.30 -13.90 0.63
CA ILE A 18 -6.92 -14.35 0.43
C ILE A 18 -6.02 -13.38 1.22
N PRO A 19 -5.10 -13.85 2.08
CA PRO A 19 -4.17 -12.98 2.79
C PRO A 19 -3.01 -12.51 1.90
N SER A 20 -2.36 -11.39 2.24
CA SER A 20 -1.07 -11.03 1.63
C SER A 20 -0.01 -11.99 2.11
N ILE A 21 1.12 -12.02 1.41
CA ILE A 21 2.27 -12.81 1.86
C ILE A 21 2.64 -12.40 3.30
N ILE A 22 2.71 -11.09 3.59
CA ILE A 22 2.99 -10.57 4.94
C ILE A 22 1.89 -10.96 5.93
N LYS A 23 0.61 -10.80 5.58
CA LYS A 23 -0.51 -11.18 6.45
C LYS A 23 -0.49 -12.68 6.75
N HIS A 24 -0.28 -13.51 5.73
CA HIS A 24 -0.14 -14.95 5.88
C HIS A 24 1.03 -15.33 6.79
N PHE A 25 2.21 -14.73 6.59
CA PHE A 25 3.36 -14.94 7.48
C PHE A 25 3.05 -14.53 8.91
N ASN A 26 2.42 -13.37 9.12
CA ASN A 26 2.07 -12.90 10.46
C ASN A 26 1.00 -13.77 11.14
N ASP A 27 -0.02 -14.21 10.40
CA ASP A 27 -1.10 -15.06 10.91
C ASP A 27 -0.61 -16.49 11.22
N SER A 28 0.40 -16.96 10.50
CA SER A 28 0.98 -18.32 10.65
C SER A 28 2.18 -18.38 11.61
N SER A 29 2.75 -17.23 11.99
CA SER A 29 3.98 -17.16 12.79
C SER A 29 3.71 -16.97 14.28
N THR A 30 4.50 -17.65 15.12
CA THR A 30 4.55 -17.39 16.57
C THR A 30 5.25 -16.07 16.92
N SER A 31 5.91 -15.44 15.96
CA SER A 31 6.57 -14.13 16.09
C SER A 31 6.27 -13.29 14.85
N PRO A 32 5.14 -12.57 14.81
CA PRO A 32 4.76 -11.71 13.69
C PRO A 32 5.78 -10.60 13.45
N LEU A 33 5.95 -10.21 12.18
CA LEU A 33 6.82 -9.09 11.80
C LEU A 33 6.22 -7.77 12.29
N THR A 34 7.05 -6.94 12.92
CA THR A 34 6.70 -5.57 13.23
C THR A 34 6.67 -4.73 11.95
N LEU A 35 6.01 -3.59 12.03
CA LEU A 35 5.95 -2.66 10.92
C LEU A 35 7.34 -2.19 10.46
N ASP A 36 8.25 -1.92 11.40
CA ASP A 36 9.62 -1.52 11.05
C ASP A 36 10.40 -2.63 10.37
N GLN A 37 10.16 -3.90 10.74
CA GLN A 37 10.76 -5.05 10.06
C GLN A 37 10.22 -5.18 8.62
N ILE A 38 8.92 -5.02 8.43
CA ILE A 38 8.30 -5.02 7.10
C ILE A 38 8.91 -3.91 6.24
N ARG A 39 8.92 -2.66 6.74
CA ARG A 39 9.53 -1.52 6.05
C ARG A 39 10.98 -1.79 5.70
N MET A 40 11.76 -2.36 6.62
CA MET A 40 13.17 -2.70 6.38
C MET A 40 13.33 -3.72 5.25
N ILE A 41 12.46 -4.73 5.17
CA ILE A 41 12.49 -5.72 4.08
C ILE A 41 12.27 -5.02 2.73
N ILE A 42 11.26 -4.15 2.63
CA ILE A 42 10.93 -3.45 1.38
C ILE A 42 12.01 -2.44 1.00
N LYS A 43 12.56 -1.70 1.98
CA LYS A 43 13.70 -0.80 1.75
C LYS A 43 14.90 -1.56 1.18
N LYS A 44 15.19 -2.76 1.70
CA LYS A 44 16.25 -3.63 1.17
C LYS A 44 15.94 -4.10 -0.25
N GLU A 45 14.70 -4.49 -0.54
CA GLU A 45 14.30 -4.88 -1.89
C GLU A 45 14.53 -3.72 -2.88
N ILE A 46 14.02 -2.53 -2.56
CA ILE A 46 14.22 -1.35 -3.40
C ILE A 46 15.70 -1.03 -3.59
N PHE A 47 16.50 -1.14 -2.53
CA PHE A 47 17.94 -0.87 -2.58
C PHE A 47 18.72 -1.90 -3.42
N LEU A 48 18.38 -3.18 -3.31
CA LEU A 48 19.15 -4.28 -3.92
C LEU A 48 18.66 -4.66 -5.32
N LYS A 49 17.36 -4.52 -5.58
CA LYS A 49 16.68 -4.99 -6.80
C LYS A 49 16.04 -3.87 -7.61
N GLY A 50 15.89 -2.68 -7.03
CA GLY A 50 15.29 -1.53 -7.67
C GLY A 50 13.77 -1.44 -7.41
N PRO A 51 13.06 -0.60 -8.17
CA PRO A 51 11.66 -0.28 -7.91
C PRO A 51 10.75 -1.51 -7.79
N THR A 52 9.83 -1.48 -6.83
CA THR A 52 8.84 -2.55 -6.55
C THR A 52 7.42 -2.00 -6.68
N THR A 53 6.43 -2.89 -6.56
CA THR A 53 5.02 -2.60 -6.69
C THR A 53 4.35 -2.43 -5.34
N LEU A 54 3.46 -1.44 -5.25
CA LEU A 54 2.59 -1.18 -4.10
C LEU A 54 1.14 -1.13 -4.53
N ALA A 55 0.28 -1.92 -3.91
CA ALA A 55 -1.16 -1.76 -3.98
C ALA A 55 -1.69 -1.10 -2.70
N PHE A 56 -2.53 -0.09 -2.85
CA PHE A 56 -3.15 0.61 -1.73
C PHE A 56 -4.57 1.08 -2.09
N PRO A 57 -5.44 1.27 -1.08
CA PRO A 57 -6.76 1.84 -1.31
C PRO A 57 -6.65 3.35 -1.58
N VAL A 58 -7.27 3.79 -2.67
CA VAL A 58 -7.35 5.19 -3.08
C VAL A 58 -8.65 5.80 -2.58
N THR A 59 -8.52 6.94 -1.91
CA THR A 59 -9.63 7.79 -1.47
C THR A 59 -9.80 9.00 -2.39
N GLU A 60 -10.94 9.69 -2.28
CA GLU A 60 -11.23 10.89 -3.09
C GLU A 60 -10.17 11.98 -2.90
N GLU A 61 -9.73 12.22 -1.67
CA GLU A 61 -8.72 13.23 -1.40
C GLU A 61 -7.36 12.90 -2.01
N PHE A 62 -7.02 11.63 -2.20
CA PHE A 62 -5.79 11.23 -2.87
C PHE A 62 -5.81 11.61 -4.36
N LEU A 63 -6.97 11.58 -5.01
CA LEU A 63 -7.10 11.99 -6.42
C LEU A 63 -6.72 13.46 -6.64
N HIS A 64 -6.86 14.28 -5.59
CA HIS A 64 -6.56 15.70 -5.58
C HIS A 64 -5.15 16.02 -5.06
N TYR A 65 -4.30 15.01 -4.87
CA TYR A 65 -2.91 15.21 -4.46
C TYR A 65 -2.14 16.06 -5.49
N GLU A 66 -1.42 17.07 -4.99
CA GLU A 66 -0.57 17.96 -5.79
C GLU A 66 0.91 17.82 -5.40
N SER A 67 1.25 17.89 -4.10
CA SER A 67 2.63 17.79 -3.63
C SER A 67 2.73 17.45 -2.14
N GLY A 68 3.96 17.21 -1.67
CA GLY A 68 4.25 16.92 -0.25
C GLY A 68 4.06 15.46 0.13
N VAL A 69 3.89 15.20 1.43
CA VAL A 69 3.61 13.84 1.93
C VAL A 69 2.10 13.71 2.15
N PHE A 70 1.48 12.80 1.42
CA PHE A 70 0.09 12.45 1.64
C PHE A 70 -0.03 11.66 2.95
N HIS A 71 -0.76 12.22 3.90
CA HIS A 71 -1.21 11.53 5.11
C HIS A 71 -2.71 11.37 5.03
N VAL A 72 -3.20 10.18 5.34
CA VAL A 72 -4.63 9.94 5.43
C VAL A 72 -5.23 10.85 6.50
N TYR A 73 -6.16 11.71 6.09
CA TYR A 73 -6.92 12.55 7.02
C TYR A 73 -8.30 12.85 6.44
N PRO A 74 -9.38 12.76 7.24
CA PRO A 74 -9.43 12.24 8.61
C PRO A 74 -9.21 10.72 8.65
N GLU A 75 -8.61 10.18 9.72
CA GLU A 75 -8.48 8.71 9.87
C GLU A 75 -9.85 8.04 10.05
N GLU A 76 -10.80 8.76 10.64
CA GLU A 76 -12.16 8.28 10.88
C GLU A 76 -12.87 7.94 9.57
N SER A 77 -13.58 6.80 9.57
CA SER A 77 -14.35 6.32 8.43
C SER A 77 -13.54 6.18 7.13
N PHE A 78 -12.20 6.06 7.19
CA PHE A 78 -11.34 5.88 6.02
C PHE A 78 -11.89 4.83 5.05
N GLU A 79 -12.28 3.65 5.55
CA GLU A 79 -12.82 2.55 4.75
C GLU A 79 -14.03 2.94 3.88
N LYS A 80 -14.88 3.85 4.37
CA LYS A 80 -16.07 4.31 3.65
C LYS A 80 -15.73 5.31 2.54
N ARG A 81 -14.52 5.88 2.57
CA ARG A 81 -14.02 6.88 1.63
C ARG A 81 -13.13 6.26 0.55
N ILE A 82 -12.84 4.97 0.65
CA ILE A 82 -12.12 4.22 -0.38
C ILE A 82 -12.99 4.11 -1.63
N ILE A 83 -12.50 4.63 -2.76
CA ILE A 83 -13.18 4.55 -4.05
C ILE A 83 -12.77 3.27 -4.78
N TYR A 84 -11.47 2.97 -4.84
CA TYR A 84 -10.92 1.80 -5.52
C TYR A 84 -9.53 1.44 -4.98
N TRP A 85 -8.98 0.32 -5.47
CA TRP A 85 -7.61 -0.10 -5.21
C TRP A 85 -6.73 0.23 -6.39
N HIS A 86 -5.54 0.76 -6.12
CA HIS A 86 -4.61 1.19 -7.15
C HIS A 86 -3.23 0.61 -6.93
N VAL A 87 -2.54 0.33 -8.03
CA VAL A 87 -1.20 -0.26 -8.05
C VAL A 87 -0.24 0.76 -8.65
N VAL A 88 0.85 1.04 -7.91
CA VAL A 88 1.88 2.02 -8.28
C VAL A 88 3.27 1.41 -8.16
N ARG A 89 4.26 2.13 -8.69
CA ARG A 89 5.67 1.75 -8.57
C ARG A 89 6.35 2.55 -7.47
N ILE A 90 6.77 1.90 -6.38
CA ILE A 90 7.62 2.54 -5.36
C ILE A 90 9.05 2.60 -5.88
N ILE A 91 9.66 3.77 -5.76
CA ILE A 91 11.04 4.04 -6.19
C ILE A 91 11.97 4.44 -5.03
N GLY A 92 11.44 4.69 -3.84
CA GLY A 92 12.23 5.12 -2.70
C GLY A 92 11.38 5.34 -1.45
N TRP A 93 12.01 5.92 -0.45
CA TRP A 93 11.41 6.26 0.83
C TRP A 93 12.11 7.48 1.43
N GLY A 94 11.52 8.04 2.47
CA GLY A 94 12.10 9.12 3.24
C GLY A 94 11.45 9.26 4.61
N GLU A 95 11.83 10.32 5.31
CA GLU A 95 11.26 10.70 6.60
C GLU A 95 10.97 12.20 6.60
N ASP A 96 9.82 12.57 7.13
CA ASP A 96 9.45 13.95 7.41
C ASP A 96 9.24 14.14 8.93
N LYS A 97 8.67 15.29 9.35
CA LYS A 97 8.41 15.56 10.77
C LYS A 97 7.33 14.64 11.37
N LYS A 98 6.49 14.00 10.54
CA LYS A 98 5.41 13.10 10.94
C LYS A 98 5.82 11.63 10.86
N GLY A 99 6.87 11.32 10.11
CA GLY A 99 7.53 10.03 10.12
C GLY A 99 7.86 9.52 8.72
N HIS A 100 7.81 8.20 8.57
CA HIS A 100 8.19 7.50 7.36
C HIS A 100 7.19 7.70 6.21
N PHE A 101 7.70 7.89 4.99
CA PHE A 101 6.90 7.86 3.77
C PHE A 101 7.56 7.06 2.65
N TRP A 102 6.76 6.53 1.74
CA TRP A 102 7.21 5.94 0.47
C TRP A 102 7.14 6.97 -0.65
N THR A 103 8.09 6.92 -1.58
CA THR A 103 8.07 7.69 -2.83
C THR A 103 7.67 6.78 -3.96
N ALA A 104 6.62 7.13 -4.69
CA ALA A 104 6.08 6.31 -5.77
C ALA A 104 5.77 7.12 -7.03
N ILE A 105 5.83 6.43 -8.17
CA ILE A 105 5.44 6.96 -9.48
C ILE A 105 4.04 6.43 -9.78
N ASN A 106 3.13 7.36 -10.06
CA ASN A 106 1.76 7.06 -10.46
C ASN A 106 1.65 6.90 -12.00
N SER A 107 0.52 6.38 -12.46
CA SER A 107 0.18 6.16 -13.87
C SER A 107 -0.88 7.13 -14.41
N PHE A 108 -1.15 8.24 -13.71
CA PHE A 108 -2.12 9.27 -14.10
C PHE A 108 -1.53 10.39 -15.00
N GLY A 109 -0.31 10.19 -15.48
CA GLY A 109 0.42 11.16 -16.30
C GLY A 109 1.21 12.18 -15.48
N SER A 110 2.08 12.93 -16.15
CA SER A 110 2.99 13.88 -15.49
C SER A 110 2.32 15.16 -15.01
N GLN A 111 1.07 15.41 -15.39
CA GLN A 111 0.30 16.59 -14.95
C GLN A 111 -0.34 16.38 -13.56
N TRP A 112 -0.31 15.15 -13.05
CA TRP A 112 -0.86 14.81 -11.76
C TRP A 112 0.24 14.77 -10.69
N GLY A 113 -0.05 15.26 -9.49
CA GLY A 113 0.92 15.31 -8.40
C GLY A 113 2.18 16.10 -8.74
N ASP A 114 3.31 15.67 -8.19
CA ASP A 114 4.61 16.29 -8.47
C ASP A 114 5.24 15.60 -9.69
N ASN A 115 4.84 16.04 -10.88
CA ASN A 115 5.32 15.47 -12.14
C ASN A 115 5.06 13.96 -12.29
N GLY A 116 3.93 13.47 -11.76
CA GLY A 116 3.56 12.06 -11.71
C GLY A 116 4.14 11.29 -10.51
N VAL A 117 4.91 11.96 -9.64
CA VAL A 117 5.48 11.41 -8.41
C VAL A 117 4.66 11.85 -7.20
N PHE A 118 4.57 10.98 -6.20
CA PHE A 118 3.96 11.31 -4.91
C PHE A 118 4.69 10.67 -3.75
N HIS A 119 4.50 11.25 -2.56
CA HIS A 119 4.96 10.68 -1.30
C HIS A 119 3.76 10.31 -0.43
N ILE A 120 3.81 9.15 0.23
CA ILE A 120 2.68 8.64 1.02
C ILE A 120 3.14 7.99 2.31
N ASP A 121 2.48 8.38 3.42
CA ASP A 121 2.55 7.67 4.69
C ASP A 121 1.56 6.51 4.70
N THR A 122 2.10 5.29 4.76
CA THR A 122 1.32 4.05 4.73
C THR A 122 0.97 3.52 6.11
N SER A 123 1.34 4.19 7.20
CA SER A 123 1.16 3.68 8.57
C SER A 123 -0.30 3.31 8.88
N LEU A 124 -1.24 4.12 8.40
CA LEU A 124 -2.67 3.81 8.53
C LEU A 124 -3.13 2.79 7.48
N LEU A 125 -2.58 2.85 6.28
CA LEU A 125 -2.95 2.03 5.13
C LEU A 125 -2.55 0.56 5.30
N GLU A 126 -1.50 0.28 6.07
CA GLU A 126 -1.04 -1.06 6.40
C GLU A 126 -2.08 -1.85 7.21
N LYS A 127 -2.93 -1.17 7.99
CA LYS A 127 -4.07 -1.80 8.67
C LYS A 127 -5.14 -2.29 7.68
N PHE A 128 -5.21 -1.68 6.50
CA PHE A 128 -6.19 -2.00 5.46
C PHE A 128 -5.67 -2.99 4.41
N GLY A 129 -4.51 -3.61 4.66
CA GLY A 129 -3.95 -4.65 3.79
C GLY A 129 -3.14 -4.10 2.64
N LEU A 130 -2.29 -3.11 2.91
CA LEU A 130 -1.29 -2.62 1.96
C LEU A 130 -0.46 -3.78 1.39
N GLU A 131 -0.30 -3.82 0.07
CA GLU A 131 0.29 -4.97 -0.61
C GLU A 131 1.62 -4.59 -1.26
N PHE A 132 2.68 -5.26 -0.84
CA PHE A 132 3.97 -5.23 -1.52
C PHE A 132 4.08 -6.52 -2.34
N GLU A 133 3.71 -6.45 -3.61
CA GLU A 133 3.52 -7.64 -4.46
C GLU A 133 4.84 -8.31 -4.87
N THR A 134 6.01 -7.69 -4.65
CA THR A 134 7.29 -8.25 -5.13
C THR A 134 8.41 -8.30 -4.09
N GLY A 135 8.14 -8.03 -2.82
CA GLY A 135 9.19 -7.89 -1.79
C GLY A 135 9.69 -9.17 -1.12
N LEU A 136 9.20 -10.36 -1.51
CA LEU A 136 9.39 -11.60 -0.74
C LEU A 136 9.71 -12.85 -1.58
N LEU A 137 10.10 -12.70 -2.85
CA LEU A 137 10.57 -13.80 -3.71
C LEU A 137 12.06 -13.68 -4.03
#